data_AF-A0A949M9F9-F1
#
_entry.id   AF-A0A949M9F9-F1
#
_cell.length_a   1.000
_cell.length_b   1.000
_cell.length_c   1.000
_cell.angle_alpha   90.00
_cell.angle_beta   90.00
_cell.angle_gamma   90.00
#
_symmetry.space_group_name_H-M   'P 1'
#
loop_
_entity.id
_entity.type
_entity.pdbx_description
1 polymer ?
#
loop_
_entity_poly.entity_id
_entity_poly.type
_entity_poly.pdbx_seq_one_letter_code
_entity_poly.pdbx_strand_id
1 'polypeptide(L)'
;TRYSAISTGSVCRVLEVSDNVQFVEDISRIYRAIQTGEPVFPEAKLEPGDPVRVKNGPFKGFEGVVIRRENQLRLLISVRCMGQGISVQLMDCQIEAI
;
A
#
# COMPACT_ATOMS: atom_id res chain seq x y z
N THR A 1 16.76 -3.81 20.95
CA THR A 1 17.33 -2.44 20.96
C THR A 1 17.91 -2.13 19.58
N ARG A 2 18.02 -0.87 19.14
CA ARG A 2 18.55 -0.53 17.78
C ARG A 2 19.88 -1.23 17.47
N TYR A 3 20.79 -1.24 18.44
CA TYR A 3 22.10 -1.89 18.34
C TYR A 3 22.00 -3.40 18.06
N SER A 4 21.09 -4.10 18.73
CA SER A 4 20.92 -5.55 18.57
C SER A 4 20.31 -5.95 17.23
N ALA A 5 19.53 -5.06 16.59
CA ALA A 5 18.99 -5.30 15.26
C ALA A 5 20.07 -5.12 14.18
N ILE A 6 20.93 -4.10 14.31
CA ILE A 6 22.02 -3.84 13.35
C ILE A 6 23.09 -4.95 13.42
N SER A 7 23.37 -5.47 14.61
CA SER A 7 24.39 -6.50 14.81
C SER A 7 24.04 -7.86 14.19
N THR A 8 22.78 -8.11 13.78
CA THR A 8 22.43 -9.37 13.10
C THR A 8 22.91 -9.43 11.65
N GLY A 9 23.44 -8.32 11.11
CA GLY A 9 23.81 -8.22 9.69
C GLY A 9 22.62 -8.24 8.73
N SER A 10 21.38 -8.27 9.24
CA SER A 10 20.15 -8.34 8.44
C SER A 10 19.54 -6.95 8.17
N VAL A 11 20.11 -5.89 8.74
CA VAL A 11 19.63 -4.52 8.59
C VAL A 11 20.53 -3.77 7.61
N CYS A 12 20.01 -3.51 6.41
CA CYS A 12 20.77 -2.82 5.37
C CYS A 12 20.60 -1.29 5.40
N ARG A 13 19.46 -0.79 5.88
CA ARG A 13 19.13 0.64 5.84
C ARG A 13 18.13 1.01 6.94
N VAL A 14 18.34 2.17 7.55
CA VAL A 14 17.38 2.83 8.44
C VAL A 14 16.80 4.02 7.69
N LEU A 15 15.48 4.15 7.68
CA LEU A 15 14.76 5.27 7.06
C LEU A 15 14.23 6.17 8.17
N GLU A 16 14.48 7.48 8.06
CA GLU A 16 13.88 8.46 8.95
C GLU A 16 12.46 8.78 8.48
N VAL A 17 11.50 8.65 9.38
CA VAL A 17 10.09 8.93 9.12
C VAL A 17 9.73 10.24 9.79
N SER A 18 9.47 11.27 8.98
CA SER A 18 9.13 12.61 9.48
C SER A 18 7.79 12.64 10.22
N ASP A 19 6.81 11.87 9.74
CA ASP A 19 5.47 11.78 10.34
C ASP A 19 5.15 10.34 10.74
N ASN A 20 5.32 10.06 12.04
CA ASN A 20 5.09 8.73 12.60
C ASN A 20 3.61 8.35 12.64
N VAL A 21 2.71 9.32 12.84
CA VAL A 21 1.27 9.04 12.92
C VAL A 21 0.78 8.58 11.56
N GLN A 22 1.11 9.36 10.53
CA GLN A 22 0.77 9.07 9.16
C GLN A 22 1.38 7.75 8.67
N PHE A 23 2.63 7.47 9.06
CA PHE A 23 3.30 6.22 8.72
C PHE A 23 2.62 5.00 9.36
N VAL A 24 2.25 5.09 10.64
CA VAL A 24 1.54 3.99 11.32
C VAL A 24 0.18 3.75 10.67
N GLU A 25 -0.53 4.80 10.25
CA GLU A 25 -1.77 4.65 9.48
C GLU A 25 -1.53 3.96 8.13
N ASP A 26 -0.54 4.41 7.35
CA ASP A 26 -0.20 3.84 6.04
C ASP A 26 0.14 2.34 6.17
N ILE A 27 0.99 1.97 7.14
CA ILE A 27 1.37 0.58 7.41
C ILE A 27 0.18 -0.24 7.92
N SER A 28 -0.67 0.34 8.78
CA SER A 28 -1.87 -0.35 9.28
C SER A 28 -2.86 -0.67 8.16
N ARG A 29 -3.00 0.22 7.16
CA ARG A 29 -3.81 -0.03 5.95
C ARG A 29 -3.23 -1.21 5.17
N ILE A 30 -1.93 -1.20 4.89
CA ILE A 30 -1.26 -2.30 4.19
C ILE A 30 -1.43 -3.63 4.94
N TYR A 31 -1.26 -3.62 6.26
CA TYR A 31 -1.44 -4.81 7.07
C TYR A 31 -2.86 -5.36 6.96
N ARG A 32 -3.88 -4.49 7.04
CA ARG A 32 -5.28 -4.89 6.82
C ARG A 32 -5.52 -5.44 5.41
N ALA A 33 -4.89 -4.87 4.39
CA ALA A 33 -4.99 -5.37 3.02
C ALA A 33 -4.42 -6.79 2.91
N ILE A 34 -3.27 -7.07 3.54
CA ILE A 34 -2.67 -8.41 3.58
C ILE A 34 -3.56 -9.40 4.35
N GLN A 35 -4.20 -8.95 5.43
CA GLN A 35 -5.11 -9.78 6.22
C GLN A 35 -6.39 -10.21 5.47
N THR A 36 -6.72 -9.57 4.34
CA THR A 36 -7.86 -10.00 3.51
C THR A 36 -7.65 -11.38 2.88
N GLY A 37 -6.39 -11.84 2.78
CA GLY A 37 -6.04 -13.12 2.14
C GLY A 37 -6.00 -13.07 0.61
N GLU A 38 -6.35 -11.93 0.02
CA GLU A 38 -6.27 -11.72 -1.43
C GLU A 38 -4.81 -11.45 -1.89
N PRO A 39 -4.50 -11.69 -3.16
CA PRO A 39 -3.19 -11.38 -3.72
C PRO A 39 -2.85 -9.89 -3.62
N VAL A 40 -1.78 -9.60 -2.87
CA VAL A 40 -1.20 -8.26 -2.75
C VAL A 40 0.15 -8.26 -3.43
N PHE A 41 0.41 -7.26 -4.28
CA PHE A 41 1.65 -7.12 -5.02
C PHE A 41 2.45 -5.91 -4.52
N PRO A 42 3.76 -6.03 -4.30
CA PRO A 42 4.59 -4.89 -3.94
C PRO A 42 4.75 -3.95 -5.14
N GLU A 43 4.57 -2.65 -4.92
CA GLU A 43 4.76 -1.61 -5.94
C GLU A 43 5.90 -0.67 -5.53
N ALA A 44 6.98 -0.74 -6.30
CA ALA A 44 8.16 0.09 -6.07
C ALA A 44 8.03 1.51 -6.66
N LYS A 45 7.03 1.74 -7.52
CA LYS A 45 6.79 3.03 -8.18
C LYS A 45 5.36 3.46 -7.95
N LEU A 46 5.20 4.64 -7.36
CA LEU A 46 3.91 5.29 -7.29
C LEU A 46 3.63 5.97 -8.63
N GLU A 47 2.56 5.56 -9.30
CA GLU A 47 2.13 6.18 -10.54
C GLU A 47 0.92 7.08 -10.31
N PRO A 48 0.82 8.19 -11.06
CA PRO A 48 -0.39 8.98 -11.08
C PRO A 48 -1.54 8.15 -11.66
N GLY A 49 -2.71 8.28 -11.07
CA GLY A 49 -3.93 7.61 -11.48
C GLY A 49 -5.12 8.30 -10.84
N ASP A 50 -6.32 7.81 -11.15
CA ASP A 50 -7.53 8.43 -10.62
C ASP A 50 -7.70 8.05 -9.14
N PRO A 51 -7.94 9.03 -8.24
CA PRO A 51 -8.22 8.75 -6.85
C PRO A 51 -9.56 8.05 -6.74
N VAL A 52 -9.56 6.87 -6.12
CA VAL A 52 -10.75 6.03 -5.98
C VAL A 52 -10.86 5.50 -4.57
N ARG A 53 -12.10 5.27 -4.14
CA ARG A 53 -12.45 4.52 -2.94
C ARG A 53 -13.09 3.20 -3.32
N VAL A 54 -12.73 2.13 -2.63
CA VAL A 54 -13.34 0.81 -2.81
C VAL A 54 -14.65 0.75 -2.01
N LYS A 55 -15.78 0.55 -2.71
CA LYS A 55 -17.11 0.46 -2.10
C LYS A 55 -17.50 -0.97 -1.73
N ASN A 56 -16.99 -1.97 -2.45
CA ASN A 56 -17.38 -3.37 -2.31
C ASN A 56 -16.19 -4.32 -2.38
N GLY A 57 -16.33 -5.51 -1.79
CA GLY A 57 -15.30 -6.56 -1.80
C GLY A 57 -14.40 -6.54 -0.56
N PRO A 58 -13.32 -7.35 -0.57
CA PRO A 58 -12.43 -7.54 0.58
C PRO A 58 -11.69 -6.25 0.98
N PHE A 59 -11.48 -5.35 0.03
CA PHE A 59 -10.83 -4.06 0.23
C PHE A 59 -11.83 -2.91 0.46
N LYS A 60 -13.07 -3.19 0.85
CA LYS A 60 -14.08 -2.13 1.11
C LYS A 60 -13.58 -1.13 2.15
N GLY A 61 -13.71 0.16 1.84
CA GLY A 61 -13.26 1.27 2.69
C GLY A 61 -11.80 1.68 2.49
N PHE A 62 -11.06 1.00 1.59
CA PHE A 62 -9.74 1.44 1.19
C PHE A 62 -9.81 2.56 0.16
N GLU A 63 -8.79 3.42 0.21
CA GLU A 63 -8.60 4.55 -0.69
C GLU A 63 -7.22 4.47 -1.30
N GLY A 64 -7.11 4.90 -2.54
CA GLY A 64 -5.85 4.91 -3.27
C GLY A 64 -6.04 5.45 -4.67
N VAL A 65 -5.07 5.18 -5.53
CA VAL A 65 -5.16 5.53 -6.95
C VAL A 65 -5.33 4.26 -7.78
N VAL A 66 -6.16 4.34 -8.80
CA VAL A 66 -6.33 3.22 -9.73
C VAL A 66 -5.21 3.23 -10.76
N ILE A 67 -4.58 2.07 -10.95
CA ILE A 67 -3.55 1.86 -11.95
C ILE A 67 -3.91 0.65 -12.81
N ARG A 68 -3.38 0.61 -14.03
CA ARG A 68 -3.49 -0.57 -14.90
C ARG A 68 -2.13 -1.25 -15.03
N ARG A 69 -2.10 -2.55 -14.75
CA ARG A 69 -0.92 -3.42 -14.87
C ARG A 69 -1.35 -4.68 -15.58
N GLU A 70 -0.63 -5.07 -16.65
CA GLU A 70 -0.88 -6.35 -17.34
C GLU A 70 -2.34 -6.53 -17.77
N ASN A 71 -2.99 -5.46 -18.22
CA ASN A 71 -4.41 -5.44 -18.60
C ASN A 71 -5.40 -5.72 -17.44
N GLN A 72 -4.95 -5.61 -16.19
CA GLN A 72 -5.76 -5.71 -14.99
C GLN A 72 -5.88 -4.34 -14.30
N LEU A 73 -7.06 -4.08 -13.74
CA LEU A 73 -7.29 -2.94 -12.86
C LEU A 73 -6.73 -3.27 -11.47
N ARG A 74 -5.87 -2.40 -10.96
CA ARG A 74 -5.31 -2.55 -9.62
C ARG A 74 -5.47 -1.26 -8.83
N LEU A 75 -5.75 -1.38 -7.54
CA LEU A 75 -5.70 -0.26 -6.61
C LEU A 75 -4.31 -0.18 -6.00
N LEU A 76 -3.66 0.96 -6.16
CA LEU A 76 -2.40 1.28 -5.52
C LEU A 76 -2.65 1.97 -4.18
N ILE A 77 -2.21 1.34 -3.10
CA ILE A 77 -2.18 1.88 -1.74
C ILE A 77 -0.73 2.28 -1.44
N SER A 78 -0.48 3.57 -1.29
CA SER A 78 0.87 4.12 -1.13
C SER A 78 1.27 4.32 0.32
N VAL A 79 2.56 4.11 0.62
CA VAL A 79 3.22 4.55 1.85
C VAL A 79 3.97 5.83 1.52
N ARG A 80 3.45 6.95 2.02
CA ARG A 80 3.87 8.29 1.57
C ARG A 80 5.35 8.56 1.84
N CYS A 81 5.87 8.12 2.98
CA CYS A 81 7.28 8.36 3.35
C CYS A 81 8.28 7.43 2.64
N MET A 82 7.83 6.36 2.00
CA MET A 82 8.72 5.39 1.33
C MET A 82 8.74 5.57 -0.20
N GLY A 83 7.77 6.29 -0.77
CA GLY A 83 7.59 6.37 -2.23
C GLY A 83 7.29 5.00 -2.85
N GLN A 84 6.78 4.07 -2.04
CA GLN A 84 6.48 2.68 -2.38
C GLN A 84 5.09 2.35 -1.85
N GLY A 85 4.52 1.24 -2.29
CA GLY A 85 3.20 0.82 -1.86
C GLY A 85 2.92 -0.62 -2.19
N ILE A 86 1.64 -0.96 -2.13
CA ILE A 86 1.12 -2.23 -2.60
C ILE A 86 0.04 -1.98 -3.65
N SER A 87 -0.08 -2.88 -4.62
CA SER A 87 -1.24 -2.94 -5.50
C SER A 87 -2.05 -4.20 -5.23
N VAL A 88 -3.37 -4.06 -5.33
CA VAL A 88 -4.32 -5.17 -5.20
C VAL A 88 -5.22 -5.20 -6.41
N GLN A 89 -5.51 -6.41 -6.91
CA GLN A 89 -6.38 -6.56 -8.07
C GLN A 89 -7.84 -6.24 -7.68
N LEU A 90 -8.53 -5.46 -8.52
CA LEU A 90 -9.93 -5.11 -8.34
C LEU A 90 -10.71 -5.25 -9.65
N MET A 91 -12.03 -5.23 -9.54
CA MET A 91 -12.95 -5.10 -10.67
C MET A 91 -13.54 -3.68 -10.72
N ASP A 92 -13.89 -3.19 -11.91
CA ASP A 92 -14.45 -1.84 -12.10
C ASP A 92 -15.73 -1.61 -11.27
N CYS A 93 -16.55 -2.63 -11.03
CA CYS A 93 -17.78 -2.50 -10.24
C CYS A 93 -17.54 -2.27 -8.74
N GLN A 94 -16.31 -2.45 -8.25
CA GLN A 94 -15.95 -2.36 -6.84
C GLN A 94 -15.44 -0.99 -6.41
N ILE A 95 -15.18 -0.08 -7.35
CA ILE A 95 -14.59 1.24 -7.10
C ILE A 95 -15.57 2.39 -7.34
N GLU A 96 -15.27 3.53 -6.74
CA GLU A 96 -15.96 4.81 -6.91
C GLU A 96 -14.92 5.93 -6.94
N ALA A 97 -15.05 6.88 -7.87
CA ALA A 97 -14.15 8.03 -7.96
C ALA A 97 -14.41 9.01 -6.81
N ILE A 98 -13.34 9.63 -6.31
CA ILE A 98 -13.38 10.65 -5.24
C ILE A 98 -13.40 12.05 -5.85
#